data_AF-A0A833S1F7-F1
#
_entry.id   AF-A0A833S1F7-F1
#
_cell.length_a   1.000
_cell.length_b   1.000
_cell.length_c   1.000
_cell.angle_alpha   90.00
_cell.angle_beta   90.00
_cell.angle_gamma   90.00
#
_symmetry.space_group_name_H-M   'P 1'
#
loop_
_entity.id
_entity.type
_entity.pdbx_description
1 polymer ?
#
loop_
_entity_poly.entity_id
_entity_poly.type
_entity_poly.pdbx_seq_one_letter_code
_entity_poly.pdbx_strand_id
1 'polypeptide(L)'
;MANVMVHFLNPYRKNDCKQGRITNTEDFKHLARKLTHFVLAKELKHCKSVDELQCNENVKHKAKDFVRKYMSKFGAVYQKSTDED
;
A
#
# COMPACT_ATOMS: atom_id res chain seq x y z
N MET A 1 3.22 8.68 6.92
CA MET A 1 3.08 7.68 5.83
C MET A 1 1.70 7.04 5.77
N ALA A 2 1.11 6.61 6.89
CA ALA A 2 -0.21 5.93 6.89
C ALA A 2 -1.33 6.70 6.15
N ASN A 3 -1.48 8.01 6.38
CA ASN A 3 -2.47 8.84 5.66
C ASN A 3 -2.27 8.85 4.14
N VAL A 4 -1.01 8.75 3.68
CA VAL A 4 -0.67 8.69 2.25
C VAL A 4 -1.14 7.34 1.66
N MET A 5 -0.93 6.23 2.38
CA MET A 5 -1.41 4.91 1.94
C MET A 5 -2.93 4.84 1.86
N VAL A 6 -3.63 5.41 2.85
CA VAL A 6 -5.10 5.50 2.83
C VAL A 6 -5.56 6.26 1.58
N HIS A 7 -4.92 7.39 1.26
CA HIS A 7 -5.23 8.17 0.07
C HIS A 7 -5.03 7.38 -1.23
N PHE A 8 -3.94 6.63 -1.36
CA PHE A 8 -3.67 5.80 -2.54
C PHE A 8 -4.56 4.57 -2.66
N LEU A 9 -5.07 4.04 -1.54
CA LEU A 9 -5.96 2.90 -1.53
C LEU A 9 -7.44 3.28 -1.74
N ASN A 10 -7.84 4.52 -1.48
CA ASN A 10 -9.23 4.98 -1.65
C ASN A 10 -9.85 4.68 -3.04
N PRO A 11 -9.13 4.86 -4.18
CA PRO A 11 -9.66 4.49 -5.50
C PRO A 11 -10.06 3.01 -5.60
N TYR A 12 -9.36 2.13 -4.89
CA TYR A 12 -9.61 0.69 -4.90
C TYR A 12 -10.85 0.30 -4.09
N ARG A 13 -11.41 1.19 -3.25
CA ARG A 13 -12.71 0.95 -2.58
C ARG A 13 -13.91 1.34 -3.44
N LYS A 14 -13.71 2.05 -4.55
CA LYS A 14 -14.81 2.48 -5.41
C LYS A 14 -15.45 1.29 -6.12
N ASN A 15 -16.76 1.33 -6.30
CA ASN A 15 -17.50 0.27 -7.01
C ASN A 15 -17.05 0.08 -8.47
N ASP A 16 -16.58 1.16 -9.09
CA ASP A 16 -16.06 1.18 -10.47
C ASP A 16 -14.62 0.65 -10.59
N CYS A 17 -13.97 0.29 -9.48
CA CYS A 17 -12.63 -0.27 -9.52
C CYS A 17 -12.66 -1.68 -10.16
N LYS A 18 -12.00 -1.82 -11.31
CA LYS A 18 -11.98 -3.05 -12.11
C LYS A 18 -10.86 -4.03 -11.72
N GLN A 19 -9.93 -3.61 -10.84
CA GLN A 19 -8.76 -4.41 -10.49
C GLN A 19 -8.34 -4.15 -9.04
N GLY A 20 -8.15 -5.23 -8.29
CA GLY A 20 -7.79 -5.18 -6.87
C GLY A 20 -8.85 -4.46 -6.03
N ARG A 21 -10.13 -4.50 -6.42
CA ARG A 21 -11.18 -3.81 -5.68
C ARG A 21 -11.27 -4.33 -4.25
N ILE A 22 -11.28 -3.42 -3.29
CA ILE A 22 -11.36 -3.72 -1.86
C ILE A 22 -12.84 -3.66 -1.44
N THR A 23 -13.41 -4.78 -1.02
CA THR A 23 -14.82 -4.91 -0.68
C THR A 23 -15.11 -4.62 0.79
N ASN A 24 -14.16 -4.90 1.69
CA ASN A 24 -14.36 -4.78 3.14
C ASN A 24 -13.44 -3.73 3.78
N THR A 25 -13.88 -3.18 4.92
CA THR A 25 -13.10 -2.20 5.69
C THR A 25 -11.89 -2.83 6.37
N GLU A 26 -11.98 -4.10 6.76
CA GLU A 26 -10.88 -4.82 7.41
C GLU A 26 -9.71 -5.01 6.45
N ASP A 27 -9.99 -5.48 5.23
CA ASP A 27 -8.99 -5.61 4.16
C ASP A 27 -8.34 -4.26 3.84
N PHE A 28 -9.13 -3.18 3.81
CA PHE A 28 -8.60 -1.85 3.59
C PHE A 28 -7.62 -1.41 4.67
N LYS A 29 -7.99 -1.58 5.94
CA LYS A 29 -7.12 -1.24 7.09
C LYS A 29 -5.86 -2.09 7.10
N HIS A 30 -6.01 -3.39 6.81
CA HIS A 30 -4.90 -4.33 6.71
C HIS A 30 -3.93 -3.95 5.59
N LEU A 31 -4.44 -3.68 4.37
CA LEU A 31 -3.63 -3.23 3.24
C LEU A 31 -2.89 -1.93 3.54
N ALA A 32 -3.56 -0.95 4.13
CA ALA A 32 -2.93 0.32 4.49
C ALA A 32 -1.74 0.11 5.45
N ARG A 33 -1.91 -0.75 6.47
CA ARG A 33 -0.83 -1.10 7.41
C ARG A 33 0.28 -1.89 6.73
N LYS A 34 -0.07 -2.93 5.97
CA LYS A 34 0.88 -3.82 5.29
C LYS A 34 1.74 -3.09 4.27
N LEU A 35 1.13 -2.27 3.41
CA LEU A 35 1.86 -1.48 2.42
C LEU A 35 2.70 -0.39 3.08
N THR A 36 2.21 0.23 4.16
CA THR A 36 3.04 1.14 4.98
C THR A 36 4.27 0.41 5.49
N HIS A 37 4.12 -0.77 6.08
CA HIS A 37 5.24 -1.56 6.58
C HIS A 37 6.24 -1.93 5.47
N PHE A 38 5.77 -2.39 4.31
CA PHE A 38 6.66 -2.71 3.19
C PHE A 38 7.46 -1.51 2.69
N VAL A 39 6.83 -0.34 2.56
CA VAL A 39 7.54 0.86 2.11
C VAL A 39 8.56 1.29 3.15
N LEU A 40 8.18 1.34 4.43
CA LEU A 40 9.12 1.68 5.51
C LEU A 40 10.28 0.68 5.59
N ALA A 41 10.02 -0.62 5.50
CA ALA A 41 11.05 -1.65 5.52
C ALA A 41 12.00 -1.56 4.32
N LYS A 42 11.50 -1.19 3.12
CA LYS A 42 12.36 -0.91 1.96
C LYS A 42 13.22 0.31 2.19
N GLU A 43 12.62 1.43 2.60
CA GLU A 43 13.36 2.68 2.80
C GLU A 43 14.41 2.51 3.93
N LEU A 44 14.11 1.75 4.99
CA LEU A 44 15.09 1.42 6.04
C LEU A 44 16.30 0.62 5.56
N LYS A 45 16.18 -0.17 4.47
CA LYS A 45 17.33 -0.83 3.85
C LYS A 45 18.22 0.13 3.05
N HIS A 46 17.67 1.28 2.66
CA HIS A 46 18.37 2.31 1.89
C HIS A 46 18.85 3.48 2.75
N CYS A 47 18.24 3.71 3.92
CA CYS A 47 18.65 4.70 4.92
C CYS A 47 19.60 4.08 5.94
N LYS A 48 20.56 4.86 6.45
CA LYS A 48 21.47 4.38 7.51
C LYS A 48 20.82 4.40 8.89
N SER A 49 19.72 5.15 9.05
CA SER A 49 18.99 5.29 10.31
C SER A 49 17.52 5.70 10.08
N VAL A 50 16.66 5.38 11.05
CA VAL A 50 15.22 5.74 11.02
C VAL A 50 15.00 7.25 10.98
N ASP A 51 15.93 8.02 11.53
CA ASP A 51 15.87 9.50 11.59
C ASP A 51 15.98 10.15 10.19
N GLU A 52 16.72 9.51 9.27
CA GLU A 52 16.84 9.97 7.88
C GLU A 52 15.62 9.59 7.02
N LEU A 53 14.69 8.81 7.56
CA LEU A 53 13.54 8.30 6.83
C LEU A 53 12.48 9.40 6.66
N GLN A 54 12.67 10.25 5.66
CA GLN A 54 11.75 11.33 5.34
C GLN A 54 10.69 10.89 4.32
N CYS A 55 9.42 11.14 4.63
CA CYS A 55 8.32 10.96 3.69
C CYS A 55 8.25 12.14 2.71
N ASN A 56 9.27 12.27 1.86
CA ASN A 56 9.36 13.29 0.80
C ASN A 56 8.53 12.90 -0.43
N GLU A 57 8.43 13.80 -1.41
CA GLU A 57 7.66 13.55 -2.65
C GLU A 57 8.15 12.34 -3.43
N ASN A 58 9.46 12.08 -3.43
CA ASN A 58 10.04 10.91 -4.09
C ASN A 58 9.54 9.61 -3.46
N VAL A 59 9.54 9.51 -2.12
CA VAL A 59 8.98 8.36 -1.40
C VAL A 59 7.49 8.20 -1.67
N LYS A 60 6.73 9.31 -1.72
CA LYS A 60 5.29 9.27 -2.07
C LYS A 60 5.06 8.73 -3.48
N HIS A 61 5.84 9.17 -4.48
CA HIS A 61 5.76 8.68 -5.86
C HIS A 61 6.09 7.19 -5.96
N LYS A 62 7.20 6.75 -5.35
CA LYS A 62 7.57 5.33 -5.30
C LYS A 62 6.50 4.48 -4.63
N ALA A 63 5.95 4.96 -3.52
CA ALA A 63 4.91 4.26 -2.79
C ALA A 63 3.61 4.15 -3.60
N LYS A 64 3.24 5.19 -4.36
CA LYS A 64 2.10 5.15 -5.27
C LYS A 64 2.26 4.10 -6.36
N ASP A 65 3.43 4.05 -7.00
CA ASP A 65 3.72 3.06 -8.04
C ASP A 65 3.76 1.63 -7.45
N PHE A 66 4.35 1.48 -6.27
CA PHE A 66 4.36 0.22 -5.53
C PHE A 66 2.96 -0.27 -5.20
N VAL A 67 2.08 0.59 -4.66
CA VAL A 67 0.67 0.25 -4.38
C VAL A 67 0.00 -0.18 -5.68
N ARG A 68 0.15 0.59 -6.77
CA ARG A 68 -0.45 0.25 -8.06
C ARG A 68 0.01 -1.13 -8.54
N LYS A 69 1.32 -1.38 -8.58
CA LYS A 69 1.90 -2.64 -9.01
C LYS A 69 1.49 -3.81 -8.12
N TYR A 70 1.40 -3.60 -6.81
CA TYR A 70 0.94 -4.59 -5.85
C TYR A 70 -0.53 -4.94 -6.10
N MET A 71 -1.40 -3.92 -6.20
CA MET A 71 -2.83 -4.11 -6.46
C MET A 71 -3.08 -4.73 -7.85
N SER A 72 -2.19 -4.48 -8.82
CA SER A 72 -2.29 -5.08 -10.15
C SER A 72 -2.02 -6.59 -10.19
N LYS A 73 -1.47 -7.18 -9.12
CA LYS A 73 -1.32 -8.64 -9.02
C LYS A 73 -2.63 -9.34 -8.71
N PHE A 74 -3.61 -8.61 -8.21
CA PHE A 74 -4.94 -9.13 -7.91
C PHE A 74 -5.83 -9.04 -9.16
N GLY A 75 -6.81 -9.94 -9.22
CA GLY A 75 -7.85 -9.92 -10.25
C GLY A 75 -8.83 -8.76 -10.04
N ALA A 76 -10.11 -8.96 -10.34
CA ALA A 76 -11.12 -7.91 -10.18
C ALA A 76 -11.24 -7.41 -8.73
N VAL A 77 -11.07 -8.30 -7.76
CA VAL A 77 -11.24 -8.06 -6.32
C VAL A 77 -9.94 -8.41 -5.59
N TYR A 78 -9.60 -7.63 -4.58
CA TYR A 78 -8.51 -7.96 -3.66
C TYR A 78 -8.89 -9.16 -2.81
N GLN A 79 -8.01 -10.16 -2.76
CA GLN A 79 -8.13 -11.30 -1.87
C GLN A 79 -6.90 -11.34 -0.98
N LYS A 80 -7.10 -11.34 0.34
CA LYS A 80 -6.01 -11.52 1.30
C LYS A 80 -5.41 -12.92 1.08
N SER A 81 -4.11 -12.98 0.77
CA SER A 81 -3.37 -14.24 0.73
C SER A 81 -3.39 -14.87 2.12
N THR A 82 -3.76 -16.15 2.20
CA THR A 82 -3.82 -16.94 3.44
C THR A 82 -2.46 -17.31 4.02
N ASP A 83 -1.37 -16.97 3.33
CA ASP A 83 0.01 -17.40 3.65
C ASP A 83 0.78 -16.41 4.54
N GLU A 84 0.15 -15.36 5.04
CA GLU A 84 0.82 -14.33 5.87
C GLU A 84 0.21 -14.23 7.28
N ASP A 85 0.36 -15.33 8.03
CA ASP A 85 0.32 -15.37 9.51
C ASP A 85 1.74 -15.56 10.06
#